data_AF-A0A3S1FVK1-F1
#
_entry.id   AF-A0A3S1FVK1-F1
#
_cell.length_a   1.000
_cell.length_b   1.000
_cell.length_c   1.000
_cell.angle_alpha   90.00
_cell.angle_beta   90.00
_cell.angle_gamma   90.00
#
_symmetry.space_group_name_H-M   'P 1'
#
loop_
_entity.id
_entity.type
_entity.pdbx_description
1 polymer ?
#
loop_
_entity_poly.entity_id
_entity_poly.type
_entity_poly.pdbx_seq_one_letter_code
_entity_poly.pdbx_strand_id
1 'polypeptide(L)'
;VGDRIAVMMDGGVQRGTHVLKALSLGAKAVGLGRYYLFPLAAAGQAGVERALELMHIEIERGMKLMGCTSVNELTRRNLRFRL
;
A
#
# COMPACT_ATOMS: atom_id res chain seq x y z
N VAL A 1 -21.91 -7.75 7.16
CA VAL A 1 -20.83 -7.32 6.24
C VAL A 1 -19.53 -7.86 6.82
N GLY A 2 -18.74 -8.60 6.04
CA GLY A 2 -17.57 -9.41 6.44
C GLY A 2 -16.75 -9.69 5.18
N ASP A 3 -16.20 -10.88 4.97
CA ASP A 3 -15.52 -11.24 3.70
C ASP A 3 -16.44 -11.31 2.46
N ARG A 4 -17.70 -10.91 2.62
CA ARG A 4 -18.73 -10.90 1.57
C ARG A 4 -18.62 -9.70 0.63
N ILE A 5 -17.91 -8.64 1.01
CA ILE A 5 -17.73 -7.43 0.20
C ILE A 5 -16.29 -6.95 0.36
N ALA A 6 -15.61 -6.67 -0.75
CA ALA A 6 -14.28 -6.08 -0.74
C ALA A 6 -14.33 -4.62 -0.29
N VAL A 7 -13.62 -4.29 0.78
CA VAL A 7 -13.44 -2.91 1.25
C VAL A 7 -12.13 -2.37 0.70
N MET A 8 -12.16 -1.22 0.05
CA MET A 8 -10.98 -0.52 -0.46
C MET A 8 -10.76 0.79 0.28
N MET A 9 -9.51 1.27 0.35
CA MET A 9 -9.15 2.55 0.98
C MET A 9 -8.32 3.41 0.03
N ASP A 10 -8.60 4.69 -0.05
CA ASP A 10 -7.77 5.68 -0.76
C ASP A 10 -7.67 6.94 0.12
N GLY A 11 -6.80 7.86 -0.26
CA GLY A 11 -6.52 9.12 0.43
C GLY A 11 -5.16 9.11 1.11
N GLY A 12 -4.19 9.81 0.51
CA GLY A 12 -2.88 10.04 1.12
C GLY A 12 -1.89 8.86 1.06
N VAL A 13 -2.14 7.85 0.23
CA VAL A 13 -1.19 6.77 -0.01
C VAL A 13 -0.02 7.30 -0.86
N GLN A 14 1.17 7.32 -0.27
CA GLN A 14 2.39 7.83 -0.92
C GLN A 14 3.63 6.96 -0.65
N ARG A 15 3.52 5.94 0.20
CA ARG A 15 4.62 5.06 0.63
C ARG A 15 4.09 3.64 0.79
N GLY A 16 4.95 2.64 0.60
CA GLY A 16 4.59 1.22 0.78
C GLY A 16 4.06 0.93 2.19
N THR A 17 4.58 1.60 3.23
CA THR A 17 4.09 1.43 4.61
C THR A 17 2.67 1.94 4.82
N HIS A 18 2.16 2.87 4.00
CA HIS A 18 0.75 3.28 4.06
C HIS A 18 -0.15 2.14 3.56
N VAL A 19 0.26 1.48 2.47
CA VAL A 19 -0.40 0.29 1.92
C VAL A 19 -0.44 -0.83 2.96
N LEU A 20 0.71 -1.16 3.56
CA LEU A 20 0.81 -2.21 4.57
C LEU A 20 -0.09 -1.96 5.77
N LYS A 21 -0.20 -0.70 6.23
CA LYS A 21 -1.12 -0.33 7.31
C LYS A 21 -2.58 -0.51 6.92
N ALA A 22 -2.97 -0.07 5.72
CA ALA A 22 -4.33 -0.23 5.23
C ALA A 22 -4.73 -1.70 5.10
N LEU A 23 -3.85 -2.53 4.52
CA LEU A 23 -4.07 -3.98 4.43
C LEU A 23 -4.16 -4.62 5.82
N SER A 24 -3.25 -4.25 6.74
CA SER A 24 -3.28 -4.73 8.14
C SER A 24 -4.55 -4.33 8.91
N LEU A 25 -5.22 -3.24 8.52
CA LEU A 25 -6.51 -2.81 9.07
C LEU A 25 -7.70 -3.61 8.51
N GLY A 26 -7.52 -4.30 7.39
CA GLY A 26 -8.53 -5.12 6.71
C GLY A 26 -8.95 -4.60 5.33
N ALA A 27 -8.27 -3.61 4.75
CA ALA A 27 -8.54 -3.23 3.36
C ALA A 27 -8.10 -4.35 2.40
N LYS A 28 -8.90 -4.61 1.36
CA LYS A 28 -8.56 -5.56 0.29
C LYS A 28 -7.58 -4.98 -0.73
N ALA A 29 -7.66 -3.68 -0.96
CA ALA A 29 -6.79 -2.94 -1.86
C ALA A 29 -6.76 -1.46 -1.49
N VAL A 30 -5.74 -0.76 -2.01
CA VAL A 30 -5.61 0.69 -1.87
C VAL A 30 -5.67 1.40 -3.21
N GLY A 31 -6.32 2.56 -3.24
CA GLY A 31 -6.28 3.47 -4.37
C GLY A 31 -5.01 4.34 -4.36
N LEU A 32 -4.59 4.77 -5.55
CA LEU A 32 -3.53 5.75 -5.75
C LEU A 32 -4.10 6.92 -6.55
N GLY A 33 -4.51 8.00 -5.87
CA GLY A 33 -4.97 9.22 -6.52
C GLY A 33 -3.80 10.06 -7.08
N ARG A 34 -3.46 11.17 -6.41
CA ARG A 34 -2.41 12.10 -6.87
C ARG A 34 -1.03 11.48 -7.05
N TYR A 35 -0.78 10.32 -6.45
CA TYR A 35 0.52 9.67 -6.47
C TYR A 35 1.08 9.47 -7.88
N TYR A 36 0.27 8.99 -8.83
CA TYR A 36 0.73 8.73 -10.20
C TYR A 36 0.81 10.01 -11.06
N LEU A 37 0.11 11.09 -10.69
CA LEU A 37 0.07 12.33 -11.48
C LEU A 37 1.41 13.07 -11.46
N PHE A 38 2.12 13.09 -10.33
CA PHE A 38 3.42 13.74 -10.23
C PHE A 38 4.52 13.09 -11.08
N PRO A 39 4.75 11.77 -11.02
CA PRO A 39 5.73 11.13 -11.91
C PRO A 39 5.29 11.14 -13.37
N LEU A 40 3.98 11.11 -13.66
CA LEU A 40 3.46 11.31 -15.00
C LEU A 40 3.85 12.68 -15.56
N ALA A 41 3.69 13.75 -14.78
CA ALA A 41 4.10 15.09 -15.18
C ALA A 41 5.62 15.22 -15.32
N ALA A 42 6.40 14.50 -14.50
CA ALA A 42 7.86 14.60 -14.51
C ALA A 42 8.53 13.85 -15.68
N ALA A 43 8.03 12.65 -16.03
CA ALA A 43 8.69 11.78 -17.00
C ALA A 43 7.71 10.88 -17.80
N GLY A 44 6.44 11.28 -17.90
CA GLY A 44 5.44 10.53 -18.64
C GLY A 44 5.23 9.13 -18.09
N GLN A 45 4.95 8.18 -18.98
CA GLN A 45 4.75 6.76 -18.64
C GLN A 45 5.93 6.16 -17.87
N ALA A 46 7.17 6.42 -18.31
CA ALA A 46 8.37 5.89 -17.66
C ALA A 46 8.49 6.36 -16.20
N GLY A 47 8.06 7.58 -15.91
CA GLY A 47 7.96 8.07 -14.53
C GLY A 47 6.97 7.27 -13.71
N VAL A 48 5.77 7.01 -14.23
CA VAL A 48 4.72 6.25 -13.54
C VAL A 48 5.18 4.82 -13.27
N GLU A 49 5.76 4.15 -14.27
CA GLU A 49 6.31 2.80 -14.12
C GLU A 49 7.37 2.75 -13.03
N ARG A 50 8.31 3.70 -13.05
CA ARG A 50 9.34 3.79 -12.00
C ARG A 50 8.74 4.02 -10.61
N ALA A 51 7.72 4.86 -10.50
CA ALA A 51 7.07 5.12 -9.22
C ALA A 51 6.35 3.86 -8.69
N LEU A 52 5.62 3.14 -9.55
CA LEU A 52 4.95 1.88 -9.19
C LEU A 52 5.96 0.80 -8.78
N GLU A 53 7.09 0.70 -9.50
CA GLU A 53 8.19 -0.22 -9.15
C GLU A 53 8.76 0.10 -7.76
N LEU A 54 9.03 1.38 -7.47
CA LEU A 54 9.50 1.80 -6.15
C LEU A 54 8.48 1.47 -5.05
N MET A 55 7.19 1.67 -5.31
CA MET A 55 6.13 1.30 -4.37
C MET A 55 6.11 -0.22 -4.11
N HIS A 56 6.26 -1.03 -5.16
CA HIS A 56 6.34 -2.47 -5.04
C HIS A 56 7.52 -2.91 -4.17
N ILE A 57 8.72 -2.36 -4.44
CA ILE A 57 9.94 -2.62 -3.65
C ILE A 57 9.75 -2.21 -2.19
N GLU A 58 9.12 -1.07 -1.90
CA GLU A 58 8.86 -0.64 -0.52
C GLU A 58 7.89 -1.58 0.21
N ILE A 59 6.83 -2.05 -0.46
CA ILE A 59 5.86 -3.01 0.09
C ILE A 59 6.57 -4.34 0.40
N GLU A 60 7.30 -4.89 -0.56
CA GLU A 60 8.02 -6.16 -0.40
C GLU A 60 9.07 -6.07 0.72
N ARG A 61 9.86 -4.99 0.75
CA ARG A 61 10.82 -4.74 1.82
C ARG A 61 10.14 -4.65 3.18
N GLY A 62 9.01 -3.93 3.26
CA GLY A 62 8.24 -3.80 4.49
C GLY A 62 7.71 -5.15 4.99
N MET A 63 7.18 -5.98 4.10
CA MET A 63 6.74 -7.34 4.45
C MET A 63 7.89 -8.21 4.94
N LYS A 64 9.05 -8.20 4.25
CA LYS A 64 10.26 -8.91 4.67
C LYS A 64 10.71 -8.51 6.08
N LEU A 65 10.73 -7.20 6.37
CA LEU A 65 11.10 -6.68 7.69
C LEU A 65 10.10 -7.03 8.80
N MET A 66 8.84 -7.26 8.46
CA MET A 66 7.81 -7.72 9.40
C MET A 66 7.76 -9.25 9.55
N GLY A 67 8.55 -9.99 8.76
CA GLY A 67 8.50 -11.45 8.71
C GLY A 67 7.22 -11.99 8.04
N CYS A 68 6.57 -11.19 7.19
CA CYS A 68 5.38 -11.62 6.46
C CYS A 68 5.76 -12.12 5.06
N THR A 69 5.37 -13.34 4.71
CA THR A 69 5.65 -13.92 3.37
C THR A 69 4.50 -13.73 2.38
N SER A 70 3.30 -13.44 2.90
CA SER A 70 2.08 -13.20 2.13
C SER A 70 1.29 -12.02 2.68
N VAL A 71 0.56 -11.32 1.81
CA VAL A 71 -0.36 -10.24 2.22
C VAL A 71 -1.47 -10.74 3.14
N ASN A 72 -1.79 -12.03 3.10
CA ASN A 72 -2.77 -12.65 3.98
C ASN A 72 -2.28 -12.76 5.44
N GLU A 73 -0.98 -12.60 5.70
CA GLU A 73 -0.41 -12.59 7.05
C GLU A 73 -0.48 -11.21 7.71
N LEU A 74 -0.87 -10.17 6.95
CA LEU A 74 -1.05 -8.83 7.49
C LEU A 74 -2.34 -8.77 8.33
N THR A 75 -2.18 -8.39 9.58
CA THR A 75 -3.27 -8.32 10.56
C THR A 75 -3.15 -7.07 11.42
N ARG A 76 -4.15 -6.80 12.25
CA ARG A 76 -4.09 -5.67 13.19
C ARG A 76 -2.94 -5.76 14.20
N ARG A 77 -2.30 -6.93 14.37
CA ARG A 77 -1.11 -7.10 15.23
C ARG A 77 0.13 -6.37 14.68
N ASN A 78 0.17 -6.07 13.38
CA ASN A 78 1.23 -5.27 12.77
C ASN A 78 1.16 -3.78 13.18
N LEU A 79 0.11 -3.35 13.87
CA LEU A 79 -0.19 -1.95 14.15
C LEU A 79 -0.18 -1.64 15.64
N ARG A 80 0.43 -0.50 15.97
CA ARG A 80 0.32 0.13 17.29
C ARG A 80 -0.32 1.49 17.12
N PHE A 81 -1.49 1.67 17.72
CA PHE A 81 -2.17 2.97 17.72
C PHE A 81 -1.53 3.88 18.77
N ARG A 82 -1.41 5.15 18.41
CA ARG A 82 -1.05 6.21 19.35
C ARG A 82 -2.35 6.93 19.72
N LEU A 83 -2.67 6.90 21.00
CA LEU A 83 -3.71 7.72 21.61
C LEU A 83 -3.14 9.10 21.92
#